data_AF-A0A0B3BS37-F1
#
_entry.id   AF-A0A0B3BS37-F1
#
_cell.length_a   1.000
_cell.length_b   1.000
_cell.length_c   1.000
_cell.angle_alpha   90.00
_cell.angle_beta   90.00
_cell.angle_gamma   90.00
#
_symmetry.space_group_name_H-M   'P 1'
#
loop_
_entity.id
_entity.type
_entity.pdbx_description
1 polymer ?
#
loop_
_entity_poly.entity_id
_entity_poly.type
_entity_poly.pdbx_seq_one_letter_code
_entity_poly.pdbx_strand_id
1 'polypeptide(L)'
;MDTRKQPGRGLRLLLRLQNVTPLVLQTAVLQRLSPRQIALMAPHTEPHRLRVLIQALPVELLAQTARHLEPHSILDTWLHLPDNLHLQIAKVLCRNRDFATAARYAECLAPQQLRNLILGLNDPLPVLRIGARFGDVPLLVQSLQGMSSSYLRTLTEVSIPNGHLPLSVSVLSGLPARRQADICRQLSPAVRSALEPELRQRSDELCRLLATNA
;
A
#
# COMPACT_ATOMS: atom_id res chain seq x y z
N MET A 1 -19.94 8.20 -21.94
CA MET A 1 -20.99 8.05 -20.91
C MET A 1 -20.36 8.32 -19.55
N ASP A 2 -20.32 9.59 -19.11
CA ASP A 2 -19.74 9.99 -17.83
C ASP A 2 -20.87 10.06 -16.79
N THR A 3 -21.07 8.96 -16.03
CA THR A 3 -22.05 8.92 -14.92
C THR A 3 -21.33 9.18 -13.60
N ARG A 4 -20.71 10.37 -13.47
CA ARG A 4 -20.41 10.92 -12.15
C ARG A 4 -21.72 11.10 -11.40
N LYS A 5 -22.02 10.16 -10.49
CA LYS A 5 -23.19 10.20 -9.62
C LYS A 5 -23.21 11.54 -8.88
N GLN A 6 -24.10 12.44 -9.31
CA GLN A 6 -24.18 13.75 -8.72
C GLN A 6 -24.59 13.63 -7.23
N PRO A 7 -23.95 14.41 -6.35
CA PRO A 7 -24.32 14.43 -4.94
C PRO A 7 -25.79 14.84 -4.76
N GLY A 8 -26.51 14.14 -3.86
CA GLY A 8 -27.89 14.48 -3.50
C GLY A 8 -28.02 15.93 -3.01
N ARG A 9 -29.22 16.51 -3.03
CA ARG A 9 -29.45 17.93 -2.69
C ARG A 9 -28.88 18.33 -1.31
N GLY A 10 -29.04 17.48 -0.30
CA GLY A 10 -28.45 17.71 1.04
C GLY A 10 -26.93 17.68 1.05
N LEU A 11 -26.32 16.76 0.30
CA LEU A 11 -24.86 16.65 0.17
C LEU A 11 -24.27 17.88 -0.56
N ARG A 12 -24.98 18.39 -1.57
CA ARG A 12 -24.64 19.65 -2.25
C ARG A 12 -24.71 20.85 -1.32
N LEU A 13 -25.66 20.89 -0.40
CA LEU A 13 -25.76 21.96 0.59
C LEU A 13 -24.55 21.93 1.55
N LEU A 14 -24.17 20.74 2.04
CA LEU A 14 -22.98 20.58 2.89
C LEU A 14 -21.70 21.02 2.17
N LEU A 15 -21.55 20.64 0.88
CA LEU A 15 -20.43 21.09 0.04
C LEU A 15 -20.42 22.60 -0.23
N ARG A 16 -21.54 23.30 -0.07
CA ARG A 16 -21.57 24.77 -0.18
C ARG A 16 -21.24 25.46 1.14
N LEU A 17 -21.62 24.84 2.26
CA LEU A 17 -21.42 25.39 3.61
C LEU A 17 -20.03 25.10 4.18
N GLN A 18 -19.22 24.27 3.51
CA GLN A 18 -17.88 23.88 3.96
C GLN A 18 -16.95 25.05 4.32
N ASN A 19 -17.14 26.24 3.71
CA ASN A 19 -16.31 27.42 3.94
C ASN A 19 -16.65 28.22 5.21
N VAL A 20 -17.81 27.97 5.81
CA VAL A 20 -18.35 28.86 6.86
C VAL A 20 -18.52 28.10 8.19
N THR A 21 -18.52 26.77 8.16
CA THR A 21 -18.77 25.94 9.35
C THR A 21 -17.47 25.62 10.10
N PRO A 22 -17.43 25.74 11.45
CA PRO A 22 -16.31 25.27 12.27
C PRO A 22 -15.98 23.78 12.06
N LEU A 23 -14.69 23.42 12.10
CA LEU A 23 -14.21 22.06 11.84
C LEU A 23 -14.90 20.99 12.71
N VAL A 24 -15.08 21.28 14.01
CA VAL A 24 -15.73 20.35 14.97
C VAL A 24 -17.17 20.00 14.54
N LEU A 25 -17.91 20.97 14.01
CA LEU A 25 -19.26 20.72 13.50
C LEU A 25 -19.22 19.92 12.19
N GLN A 26 -18.24 20.19 11.31
CA GLN A 26 -18.07 19.41 10.08
C GLN A 26 -17.76 17.95 10.38
N THR A 27 -16.83 17.67 11.29
CA THR A 27 -16.49 16.29 11.67
C THR A 27 -17.66 15.59 12.34
N ALA A 28 -18.39 16.26 13.23
CA ALA A 28 -19.60 15.71 13.84
C ALA A 28 -20.68 15.36 12.80
N VAL A 29 -20.87 16.20 11.77
CA VAL A 29 -21.79 15.92 10.67
C VAL A 29 -21.30 14.73 9.83
N LEU A 30 -20.01 14.72 9.44
CA LEU A 30 -19.44 13.63 8.65
C LEU A 30 -19.52 12.28 9.37
N GLN A 31 -19.33 12.25 10.69
CA GLN A 31 -19.48 11.03 11.49
C GLN A 31 -20.92 10.49 11.53
N ARG A 32 -21.92 11.32 11.21
CA ARG A 32 -23.32 10.88 11.05
C ARG A 32 -23.65 10.41 9.64
N LEU A 33 -22.77 10.63 8.67
CA LEU A 33 -22.94 10.16 7.30
C LEU A 33 -22.43 8.73 7.15
N SER A 34 -23.01 8.01 6.19
CA SER A 34 -22.46 6.71 5.80
C SER A 34 -21.10 6.87 5.10
N PRO A 35 -20.18 5.89 5.23
CA PRO A 35 -18.88 5.92 4.55
C PRO A 35 -18.98 6.18 3.04
N ARG A 36 -20.01 5.64 2.39
CA ARG A 36 -20.28 5.87 0.96
C ARG A 36 -20.62 7.33 0.64
N GLN A 37 -21.38 8.01 1.50
CA GLN A 37 -21.70 9.43 1.32
C GLN A 37 -20.45 10.30 1.50
N ILE A 38 -19.59 9.99 2.47
CA ILE A 38 -18.32 10.69 2.67
C ILE A 38 -17.42 10.51 1.43
N ALA A 39 -17.31 9.28 0.92
CA ALA A 39 -16.56 8.98 -0.31
C ALA A 39 -17.07 9.78 -1.52
N LEU A 40 -18.38 9.95 -1.65
CA LEU A 40 -18.97 10.77 -2.71
C LEU A 40 -18.66 12.27 -2.56
N MET A 41 -18.43 12.77 -1.35
CA MET A 41 -18.09 14.17 -1.11
C MET A 41 -16.62 14.49 -1.35
N ALA A 42 -15.73 13.54 -1.07
CA ALA A 42 -14.29 13.78 -1.01
C ALA A 42 -13.74 14.40 -2.32
N PRO A 43 -14.05 13.90 -3.54
CA PRO A 43 -13.53 14.47 -4.78
C PRO A 43 -14.05 15.88 -5.10
N HIS A 44 -15.08 16.34 -4.39
CA HIS A 44 -15.70 17.66 -4.56
C HIS A 44 -15.33 18.63 -3.43
N THR A 45 -14.43 18.22 -2.53
CA THR A 45 -13.94 19.02 -1.42
C THR A 45 -12.56 19.58 -1.77
N GLU A 46 -12.33 20.86 -1.49
CA GLU A 46 -11.03 21.51 -1.76
C GLU A 46 -9.87 20.73 -1.11
N PRO A 47 -8.74 20.48 -1.79
CA PRO A 47 -7.68 19.56 -1.32
C PRO A 47 -7.17 19.89 0.09
N HIS A 48 -6.88 21.17 0.35
CA HIS A 48 -6.42 21.61 1.66
C HIS A 48 -7.44 21.31 2.76
N ARG A 49 -8.74 21.53 2.49
CA ARG A 49 -9.80 21.23 3.46
C ARG A 49 -9.98 19.73 3.63
N LEU A 50 -10.01 18.98 2.54
CA LEU A 50 -10.14 17.53 2.59
C LEU A 50 -9.02 16.92 3.46
N ARG A 51 -7.79 17.43 3.32
CA ARG A 51 -6.64 17.04 4.16
C ARG A 51 -6.88 17.29 5.65
N VAL A 52 -7.45 18.45 6.01
CA VAL A 52 -7.79 18.78 7.41
C VAL A 52 -8.90 17.87 7.94
N LEU A 53 -9.93 17.62 7.13
CA LEU A 53 -11.04 16.72 7.50
C LEU A 53 -10.56 15.29 7.70
N ILE A 54 -9.75 14.76 6.78
CA ILE A 54 -9.19 13.41 6.87
C ILE A 54 -8.41 13.25 8.18
N GLN A 55 -7.56 14.22 8.54
CA GLN A 55 -6.77 14.15 9.79
C GLN A 55 -7.62 14.27 11.07
N ALA A 56 -8.82 14.85 10.99
CA ALA A 56 -9.70 15.04 12.13
C ALA A 56 -10.75 13.93 12.31
N LEU A 57 -10.88 13.03 11.34
CA LEU A 57 -11.84 11.92 11.38
C LEU A 57 -11.24 10.66 12.02
N PRO A 58 -12.06 9.81 12.66
CA PRO A 58 -11.61 8.52 13.16
C PRO A 58 -11.07 7.62 12.04
N VAL A 59 -9.94 6.96 12.29
CA VAL A 59 -9.26 6.09 11.31
C VAL A 59 -10.18 4.96 10.83
N GLU A 60 -11.00 4.40 11.71
CA GLU A 60 -11.99 3.38 11.37
C GLU A 60 -12.96 3.86 10.30
N LEU A 61 -13.46 5.09 10.41
CA LEU A 61 -14.37 5.68 9.45
C LEU A 61 -13.66 5.96 8.12
N LEU A 62 -12.42 6.43 8.16
CA LEU A 62 -11.60 6.64 6.97
C LEU A 62 -11.37 5.32 6.21
N ALA A 63 -11.01 4.25 6.93
CA ALA A 63 -10.80 2.93 6.33
C ALA A 63 -12.09 2.36 5.71
N GLN A 64 -13.24 2.57 6.35
CA GLN A 64 -14.54 2.20 5.76
C GLN A 64 -14.87 3.04 4.53
N THR A 65 -14.53 4.33 4.54
CA THR A 65 -14.75 5.26 3.43
C THR A 65 -13.86 4.90 2.23
N ALA A 66 -12.61 4.50 2.48
CA ALA A 66 -11.65 4.11 1.45
C ALA A 66 -12.16 2.98 0.52
N ARG A 67 -13.03 2.09 1.03
CA ARG A 67 -13.67 1.03 0.24
C ARG A 67 -14.54 1.56 -0.90
N HIS A 68 -15.05 2.78 -0.76
CA HIS A 68 -15.97 3.41 -1.69
C HIS A 68 -15.33 4.56 -2.48
N LEU A 69 -14.09 4.91 -2.16
CA LEU A 69 -13.38 6.04 -2.73
C LEU A 69 -12.22 5.54 -3.58
N GLU A 70 -12.15 6.00 -4.82
CA GLU A 70 -10.99 5.78 -5.68
C GLU A 70 -9.85 6.71 -5.28
N PRO A 71 -8.67 6.20 -4.89
CA PRO A 71 -7.59 7.05 -4.38
C PRO A 71 -7.13 8.09 -5.40
N HIS A 72 -7.13 7.76 -6.69
CA HIS A 72 -6.81 8.68 -7.78
C HIS A 72 -7.71 9.91 -7.83
N SER A 73 -8.96 9.83 -7.35
CA SER A 73 -9.88 10.96 -7.32
C SER A 73 -9.54 12.02 -6.27
N ILE A 74 -8.65 11.68 -5.32
CA ILE A 74 -8.15 12.56 -4.27
C ILE A 74 -6.61 12.52 -4.17
N LEU A 75 -5.93 12.17 -5.27
CA LEU A 75 -4.50 11.80 -5.26
C LEU A 75 -3.61 12.86 -4.62
N ASP A 76 -3.79 14.13 -5.02
CA ASP A 76 -3.02 15.24 -4.47
C ASP A 76 -3.20 15.37 -2.95
N THR A 77 -4.44 15.23 -2.47
CA THR A 77 -4.69 15.23 -1.03
C THR A 77 -4.07 14.03 -0.34
N TRP A 78 -4.23 12.83 -0.92
CA TRP A 78 -3.71 11.58 -0.37
C TRP A 78 -2.19 11.64 -0.19
N LEU A 79 -1.44 12.01 -1.23
CA LEU A 79 0.03 12.07 -1.21
C LEU A 79 0.60 13.02 -0.15
N HIS A 80 -0.14 14.08 0.20
CA HIS A 80 0.26 15.08 1.18
C HIS A 80 -0.21 14.78 2.62
N LEU A 81 -0.79 13.60 2.87
CA LEU A 81 -1.09 13.17 4.24
C LEU A 81 0.18 12.69 4.96
N PRO A 82 0.19 12.74 6.30
CA PRO A 82 1.30 12.18 7.07
C PRO A 82 1.41 10.65 6.87
N ASP A 83 2.65 10.15 6.79
CA ASP A 83 2.94 8.70 6.70
C ASP A 83 2.31 7.88 7.83
N ASN A 84 2.19 8.47 9.03
CA ASN A 84 1.54 7.79 10.16
C ASN A 84 0.06 7.48 9.88
N LEU A 85 -0.63 8.30 9.09
CA LEU A 85 -2.04 8.19 8.82
C LEU A 85 -2.27 7.16 7.71
N HIS A 86 -1.42 7.16 6.69
CA HIS A 86 -1.35 6.07 5.71
C HIS A 86 -1.20 4.72 6.41
N LEU A 87 -0.26 4.63 7.36
CA LEU A 87 -0.02 3.41 8.12
C LEU A 87 -1.22 3.02 9.00
N GLN A 88 -1.82 3.97 9.72
CA GLN A 88 -2.99 3.71 10.57
C GLN A 88 -4.18 3.17 9.75
N ILE A 89 -4.47 3.80 8.60
CA ILE A 89 -5.52 3.35 7.69
C ILE A 89 -5.20 1.95 7.16
N ALA A 90 -3.97 1.70 6.71
CA ALA A 90 -3.55 0.40 6.22
C ALA A 90 -3.68 -0.69 7.30
N LYS A 91 -3.29 -0.42 8.54
CA LYS A 91 -3.45 -1.36 9.67
C LYS A 91 -4.92 -1.72 9.90
N VAL A 92 -5.83 -0.74 9.84
CA VAL A 92 -7.27 -1.01 9.96
C VAL A 92 -7.79 -1.84 8.78
N LEU A 93 -7.37 -1.54 7.55
CA LEU A 93 -7.74 -2.34 6.37
C LEU A 93 -7.22 -3.78 6.49
N CYS A 94 -5.97 -3.98 6.92
CA CYS A 94 -5.40 -5.31 7.16
C CYS A 94 -6.15 -6.08 8.25
N ARG A 95 -6.48 -5.43 9.38
CA ARG A 95 -7.30 -6.02 10.46
C ARG A 95 -8.64 -6.50 9.93
N ASN A 96 -9.23 -5.75 9.01
CA ASN A 96 -10.49 -6.09 8.35
C ASN A 96 -10.34 -7.04 7.14
N ARG A 97 -9.13 -7.56 6.88
CA ARG A 97 -8.78 -8.41 5.73
C ARG A 97 -9.02 -7.76 4.36
N ASP A 98 -9.05 -6.43 4.30
CA ASP A 98 -9.31 -5.65 3.09
C ASP A 98 -8.00 -5.28 2.37
N PHE A 99 -7.26 -6.31 1.96
CA PHE A 99 -5.94 -6.16 1.35
C PHE A 99 -6.00 -5.53 -0.04
N ALA A 100 -7.11 -5.70 -0.77
CA ALA A 100 -7.29 -5.12 -2.10
C ALA A 100 -7.44 -3.60 -2.03
N THR A 101 -8.22 -3.08 -1.07
CA THR A 101 -8.31 -1.63 -0.87
C THR A 101 -6.99 -1.06 -0.36
N ALA A 102 -6.31 -1.76 0.56
CA ALA A 102 -4.99 -1.34 1.02
C ALA A 102 -3.97 -1.26 -0.12
N ALA A 103 -3.94 -2.24 -1.03
CA ALA A 103 -3.08 -2.22 -2.20
C ALA A 103 -3.35 -1.03 -3.13
N ARG A 104 -4.63 -0.80 -3.49
CA ARG A 104 -5.03 0.34 -4.35
C ARG A 104 -4.55 1.69 -3.82
N TYR A 105 -4.62 1.91 -2.50
CA TYR A 105 -4.15 3.15 -1.89
C TYR A 105 -2.62 3.19 -1.75
N ALA A 106 -1.99 2.05 -1.50
CA ALA A 106 -0.53 1.94 -1.40
C ALA A 106 0.17 2.14 -2.75
N GLU A 107 -0.44 1.73 -3.87
CA GLU A 107 0.05 1.99 -5.23
C GLU A 107 0.12 3.47 -5.59
N CYS A 108 -0.71 4.30 -4.98
CA CYS A 108 -0.68 5.74 -5.20
C CYS A 108 0.47 6.44 -4.47
N LEU A 109 1.20 5.75 -3.58
CA LEU A 109 2.25 6.35 -2.76
C LEU A 109 3.57 6.48 -3.52
N ALA A 110 4.36 7.48 -3.18
CA ALA A 110 5.75 7.56 -3.64
C ALA A 110 6.58 6.39 -3.08
N PRO A 111 7.67 5.96 -3.74
CA PRO A 111 8.46 4.80 -3.30
C PRO A 111 8.93 4.86 -1.85
N GLN A 112 9.33 6.05 -1.38
CA GLN A 112 9.75 6.25 0.00
C GLN A 112 8.59 6.09 1.00
N GLN A 113 7.40 6.58 0.67
CA GLN A 113 6.21 6.46 1.53
C GLN A 113 5.73 5.00 1.56
N LEU A 114 5.73 4.30 0.42
CA LEU A 114 5.41 2.88 0.34
C LEU A 114 6.40 2.04 1.17
N ARG A 115 7.70 2.36 1.10
CA ARG A 115 8.71 1.73 1.95
C ARG A 115 8.40 1.93 3.44
N ASN A 116 8.09 3.15 3.86
CA ASN A 116 7.74 3.48 5.25
C ASN A 116 6.49 2.72 5.71
N LEU A 117 5.47 2.62 4.84
CA LEU A 117 4.26 1.84 5.09
C LEU A 117 4.57 0.36 5.33
N ILE A 118 5.34 -0.26 4.44
CA ILE A 118 5.71 -1.68 4.52
C ILE A 118 6.48 -1.98 5.82
N LEU A 119 7.45 -1.13 6.17
CA LEU A 119 8.20 -1.27 7.43
C LEU A 119 7.30 -1.04 8.65
N GLY A 120 6.41 -0.07 8.61
CA GLY A 120 5.51 0.27 9.70
C GLY A 120 4.41 -0.78 9.97
N LEU A 121 4.04 -1.58 8.96
CA LEU A 121 3.14 -2.72 9.14
C LEU A 121 3.79 -3.79 10.01
N ASN A 122 5.11 -3.97 9.89
CA ASN A 122 5.94 -4.87 10.70
C ASN A 122 5.41 -6.31 10.82
N ASP A 123 4.70 -6.80 9.79
CA ASP A 123 4.20 -8.16 9.70
C ASP A 123 4.33 -8.63 8.22
N PRO A 124 5.12 -9.68 7.94
CA PRO A 124 5.30 -10.22 6.60
C PRO A 124 3.99 -10.60 5.91
N LEU A 125 3.00 -11.16 6.62
CA LEU A 125 1.80 -11.71 5.97
C LEU A 125 0.89 -10.63 5.39
N PRO A 126 0.51 -9.56 6.11
CA PRO A 126 -0.21 -8.43 5.54
C PRO A 126 0.55 -7.75 4.40
N VAL A 127 1.87 -7.57 4.54
CA VAL A 127 2.72 -6.97 3.48
C VAL A 127 2.62 -7.80 2.19
N LEU A 128 2.74 -9.12 2.28
CA LEU A 128 2.65 -10.01 1.13
C LEU A 128 1.25 -10.02 0.53
N ARG A 129 0.19 -10.04 1.35
CA ARG A 129 -1.20 -10.01 0.86
C ARG A 129 -1.55 -8.70 0.18
N ILE A 130 -0.97 -7.59 0.61
CA ILE A 130 -1.06 -6.30 -0.07
C ILE A 130 -0.28 -6.35 -1.38
N GLY A 131 1.01 -6.73 -1.33
CA GLY A 131 1.88 -6.78 -2.50
C GLY A 131 1.39 -7.72 -3.60
N ALA A 132 0.75 -8.84 -3.24
CA ALA A 132 0.15 -9.78 -4.21
C ALA A 132 -1.06 -9.20 -4.96
N ARG A 133 -1.58 -8.03 -4.53
CA ARG A 133 -2.66 -7.30 -5.19
C ARG A 133 -2.16 -6.09 -5.98
N PHE A 134 -0.84 -5.87 -6.03
CA PHE A 134 -0.26 -4.76 -6.79
C PHE A 134 -0.37 -5.00 -8.30
N GLY A 135 -0.83 -4.00 -9.04
CA GLY A 135 -0.70 -3.89 -10.49
C GLY A 135 0.65 -3.34 -10.91
N ASP A 136 1.23 -2.41 -10.15
CA ASP A 136 2.55 -1.81 -10.43
C ASP A 136 3.67 -2.55 -9.66
N VAL A 137 4.13 -3.65 -10.23
CA VAL A 137 5.27 -4.43 -9.69
C VAL A 137 6.57 -3.61 -9.66
N PRO A 138 6.94 -2.83 -10.71
CA PRO A 138 8.13 -1.97 -10.67
C PRO A 138 8.18 -1.02 -9.47
N LEU A 139 7.08 -0.35 -9.12
CA LEU A 139 6.99 0.51 -7.94
C LEU A 139 7.31 -0.25 -6.65
N LEU A 140 6.74 -1.45 -6.49
CA LEU A 140 6.99 -2.29 -5.33
C LEU A 140 8.46 -2.71 -5.25
N VAL A 141 9.05 -3.13 -6.37
CA VAL A 141 10.48 -3.49 -6.45
C VAL A 141 11.35 -2.30 -6.04
N GLN A 142 11.12 -1.12 -6.61
CA GLN A 142 11.85 0.11 -6.30
C GLN A 142 11.76 0.45 -4.80
N SER A 143 10.58 0.29 -4.20
CA SER A 143 10.35 0.58 -2.78
C SER A 143 11.06 -0.41 -1.85
N LEU A 144 11.20 -1.67 -2.27
CA LEU A 144 11.84 -2.74 -1.51
C LEU A 144 13.37 -2.79 -1.67
N GLN A 145 13.91 -2.27 -2.78
CA GLN A 145 15.36 -2.25 -3.06
C GLN A 145 16.18 -1.64 -1.93
N GLY A 146 15.68 -0.61 -1.26
CA GLY A 146 16.39 0.07 -0.16
C GLY A 146 16.33 -0.62 1.21
N MET A 147 15.58 -1.71 1.37
CA MET A 147 15.40 -2.40 2.67
C MET A 147 16.63 -3.21 3.06
N SER A 148 16.67 -3.81 4.26
CA SER A 148 17.79 -4.69 4.66
C SER A 148 17.66 -6.07 4.01
N SER A 149 18.79 -6.76 3.80
CA SER A 149 18.76 -8.15 3.32
C SER A 149 18.07 -9.11 4.30
N SER A 150 18.17 -8.86 5.60
CA SER A 150 17.48 -9.66 6.63
C SER A 150 15.96 -9.55 6.54
N TYR A 151 15.44 -8.34 6.25
CA TYR A 151 14.02 -8.11 6.06
C TYR A 151 13.52 -8.76 4.77
N LEU A 152 14.23 -8.56 3.66
CA LEU A 152 13.88 -9.20 2.38
C LEU A 152 13.91 -10.72 2.48
N ARG A 153 14.92 -11.29 3.14
CA ARG A 153 14.98 -12.73 3.45
C ARG A 153 13.74 -13.19 4.21
N THR A 154 13.34 -12.47 5.26
CA THR A 154 12.15 -12.80 6.05
C THR A 154 10.88 -12.77 5.20
N LEU A 155 10.73 -11.75 4.35
CA LEU A 155 9.61 -11.69 3.41
C LEU A 155 9.64 -12.86 2.42
N THR A 156 10.81 -13.23 1.89
CA THR A 156 10.97 -14.36 0.96
C THR A 156 10.66 -15.71 1.63
N GLU A 157 11.09 -15.91 2.87
CA GLU A 157 10.77 -17.14 3.63
C GLU A 157 9.27 -17.33 3.83
N VAL A 158 8.55 -16.23 4.06
CA VAL A 158 7.10 -16.28 4.23
C VAL A 158 6.38 -16.33 2.88
N SER A 159 6.90 -15.70 1.84
CA SER A 159 6.21 -15.57 0.56
C SER A 159 6.08 -16.88 -0.20
N ILE A 160 7.14 -17.68 -0.27
CA ILE A 160 7.17 -18.90 -1.09
C ILE A 160 6.15 -19.95 -0.60
N PRO A 161 6.09 -20.30 0.70
CA PRO A 161 5.07 -21.23 1.21
C PRO A 161 3.63 -20.73 1.02
N ASN A 162 3.44 -19.41 0.89
CA ASN A 162 2.14 -18.77 0.67
C ASN A 162 1.80 -18.59 -0.82
N GLY A 163 2.56 -19.20 -1.73
CA GLY A 163 2.27 -19.18 -3.18
C GLY A 163 2.66 -17.88 -3.88
N HIS A 164 3.53 -17.06 -3.29
CA HIS A 164 3.95 -15.76 -3.84
C HIS A 164 5.36 -15.82 -4.47
N LEU A 165 5.67 -16.93 -5.16
CA LEU A 165 6.95 -17.09 -5.88
C LEU A 165 7.19 -16.01 -6.94
N PRO A 166 6.24 -15.67 -7.84
CA PRO A 166 6.49 -14.66 -8.88
C PRO A 166 6.83 -13.27 -8.32
N LEU A 167 6.21 -12.91 -7.19
CA LEU A 167 6.48 -11.65 -6.49
C LEU A 167 7.90 -11.63 -5.93
N SER A 168 8.32 -12.73 -5.30
CA SER A 168 9.64 -12.88 -4.70
C SER A 168 10.74 -12.84 -5.76
N VAL A 169 10.52 -13.53 -6.89
CA VAL A 169 11.43 -13.50 -8.04
C VAL A 169 11.55 -12.07 -8.58
N SER A 170 10.44 -11.36 -8.76
CA SER A 170 10.45 -9.98 -9.27
C SER A 170 11.22 -9.03 -8.33
N VAL A 171 10.97 -9.11 -7.03
CA VAL A 171 11.65 -8.29 -6.02
C VAL A 171 13.14 -8.58 -5.95
N LEU A 172 13.53 -9.86 -5.90
CA LEU A 172 14.94 -10.24 -5.78
C LEU A 172 15.70 -9.99 -7.07
N SER A 173 15.10 -10.22 -8.25
CA SER A 173 15.71 -9.90 -9.55
C SER A 173 16.03 -8.41 -9.69
N GLY A 174 15.30 -7.54 -9.00
CA GLY A 174 15.57 -6.10 -8.97
C GLY A 174 16.74 -5.68 -8.07
N LEU A 175 17.41 -6.61 -7.38
CA LEU A 175 18.56 -6.33 -6.51
C LEU A 175 19.90 -6.60 -7.24
N PRO A 176 21.03 -6.03 -6.79
CA PRO A 176 22.35 -6.43 -7.28
C PRO A 176 22.64 -7.92 -7.06
N ALA A 177 23.30 -8.59 -8.01
CA ALA A 177 23.55 -10.03 -8.00
C ALA A 177 24.21 -10.55 -6.71
N ARG A 178 25.17 -9.80 -6.15
CA ARG A 178 25.79 -10.12 -4.86
C ARG A 178 24.77 -10.23 -3.74
N ARG A 179 23.85 -9.26 -3.67
CA ARG A 179 22.82 -9.21 -2.65
C ARG A 179 21.77 -10.31 -2.84
N GLN A 180 21.45 -10.65 -4.08
CA GLN A 180 20.62 -11.81 -4.39
C GLN A 180 21.26 -13.09 -3.84
N ALA A 181 22.56 -13.30 -4.13
CA ALA A 181 23.30 -14.46 -3.64
C ALA A 181 23.32 -14.53 -2.11
N ASP A 182 23.57 -13.39 -1.44
CA ASP A 182 23.60 -13.33 0.02
C ASP A 182 22.26 -13.68 0.66
N ILE A 183 21.15 -13.22 0.08
CA ILE A 183 19.81 -13.59 0.53
C ILE A 183 19.59 -15.08 0.30
N CYS A 184 19.82 -15.59 -0.92
CA CYS A 184 19.63 -16.99 -1.28
C CYS A 184 20.39 -17.96 -0.37
N ARG A 185 21.62 -17.62 0.03
CA ARG A 185 22.43 -18.44 0.95
C ARG A 185 21.85 -18.56 2.36
N GLN A 186 21.07 -17.57 2.79
CA GLN A 186 20.48 -17.52 4.13
C GLN A 186 19.04 -18.04 4.18
N LEU A 187 18.49 -18.46 3.03
CA LEU A 187 17.16 -19.05 2.94
C LEU A 187 17.17 -20.52 3.38
N SER A 188 16.03 -20.98 3.88
CA SER A 188 15.77 -22.37 4.17
C SER A 188 15.89 -23.22 2.89
N PRO A 189 16.34 -24.48 2.99
CA PRO A 189 16.57 -25.33 1.82
C PRO A 189 15.36 -25.43 0.88
N ALA A 190 14.15 -25.53 1.43
CA ALA A 190 12.91 -25.66 0.66
C ALA A 190 12.57 -24.37 -0.12
N VAL A 191 12.73 -23.21 0.51
CA VAL A 191 12.49 -21.92 -0.14
C VAL A 191 13.55 -21.66 -1.20
N ARG A 192 14.81 -21.96 -0.89
CA ARG A 192 15.92 -21.85 -1.82
C ARG A 192 15.74 -22.74 -3.05
N SER A 193 15.35 -24.00 -2.89
CA SER A 193 15.16 -24.93 -4.02
C SER A 193 14.05 -24.48 -4.99
N ALA A 194 13.03 -23.79 -4.48
CA ALA A 194 11.95 -23.25 -5.31
C ALA A 194 12.36 -21.96 -6.03
N LEU A 195 13.14 -21.10 -5.36
CA LEU A 195 13.48 -19.76 -5.85
C LEU A 195 14.71 -19.73 -6.76
N GLU A 196 15.74 -20.51 -6.45
CA GLU A 196 17.04 -20.45 -7.12
C GLU A 196 16.98 -20.75 -8.63
N PRO A 197 16.20 -21.74 -9.12
CA PRO A 197 16.08 -21.98 -10.56
C PRO A 197 15.56 -20.76 -11.32
N GLU A 198 14.55 -20.08 -10.78
CA GLU A 198 13.93 -18.90 -11.39
C GLU A 198 14.89 -17.70 -11.45
N LEU A 199 15.69 -17.50 -10.40
CA LEU A 199 16.67 -16.42 -10.36
C LEU A 199 17.88 -16.70 -11.27
N ARG A 200 18.34 -17.95 -11.34
CA ARG A 200 19.47 -18.35 -12.21
C ARG A 200 19.17 -18.12 -13.69
N GLN A 201 17.94 -18.37 -14.13
CA GLN A 201 17.51 -18.09 -15.51
C GLN A 201 17.61 -16.60 -15.87
N ARG A 202 17.68 -15.70 -14.88
CA ARG A 202 17.66 -14.25 -15.06
C ARG A 202 19.02 -13.59 -14.85
N SER A 203 20.03 -14.30 -14.35
CA SER A 203 21.35 -13.71 -14.05
C SER A 203 22.50 -14.72 -14.09
N ASP A 204 23.36 -14.59 -15.10
CA ASP A 204 24.60 -15.37 -15.22
C ASP A 204 25.63 -15.02 -14.13
N GLU A 205 25.61 -13.78 -13.64
CA GLU A 205 26.45 -13.35 -12.53
C GLU A 205 26.05 -14.02 -11.22
N LEU A 206 24.74 -14.13 -10.95
CA LEU A 206 24.23 -14.87 -9.79
C LEU A 206 24.65 -16.35 -9.85
N CYS A 207 24.53 -16.98 -11.03
CA CYS A 207 24.99 -18.36 -11.23
C CYS A 207 26.44 -18.55 -10.82
N ARG A 208 27.33 -17.64 -11.26
CA ARG A 208 28.76 -17.68 -10.88
C ARG A 208 28.96 -17.53 -9.38
N LEU A 209 28.28 -16.56 -8.74
CA LEU A 209 28.41 -16.27 -7.30
C LEU A 209 27.87 -17.38 -6.39
N LEU A 210 26.87 -18.14 -6.85
CA LEU A 210 26.34 -19.29 -6.12
C LEU A 210 27.24 -20.53 -6.28
N ALA A 211 27.99 -20.64 -7.38
CA ALA A 211 28.93 -21.73 -7.63
C ALA A 211 30.30 -21.55 -6.93
N THR A 212 30.72 -20.32 -6.63
CA THR A 212 32.07 -20.06 -6.07
C THR A 212 32.21 -20.45 -4.59
N ASN A 213 31.10 -20.71 -3.89
CA ASN A 213 31.05 -20.98 -2.45
C ASN A 213 30.18 -22.22 -2.12
N ALA A 214 29.99 -23.12 -3.08
CA ALA A 214 29.40 -24.45 -2.87
C ALA A 214 30.53 -25.47 -2.71
#